data_AF-A0A256H0S3-F1
#
_entry.id   AF-A0A256H0S3-F1
#
_cell.length_a   1.000
_cell.length_b   1.000
_cell.length_c   1.000
_cell.angle_alpha   90.00
_cell.angle_beta   90.00
_cell.angle_gamma   90.00
#
_symmetry.space_group_name_H-M   'P 1'
#
loop_
_entity.id
_entity.type
_entity.pdbx_description
1 polymer ?
#
loop_
_entity_poly.entity_id
_entity_poly.type
_entity_poly.pdbx_seq_one_letter_code
_entity_poly.pdbx_strand_id
1 'polypeptide(L)' 'MLLLIANDEPLGPEWLDHALKGDWADHRECHIGGDFLLVYQVEGNSVIFVRAGTHAELFE' A
#
# COMPACT_ATOMS: atom_id res chain seq x y z
N MET A 1 4.73 11.91 -12.17
CA MET A 1 4.94 11.24 -10.88
C MET A 1 3.95 11.84 -9.90
N LEU A 2 2.74 11.28 -9.84
CA LEU A 2 1.67 11.76 -8.97
C LEU A 2 1.96 11.24 -7.55
N LEU A 3 1.94 12.13 -6.56
CA LEU A 3 2.01 11.81 -5.14
C LEU A 3 0.72 11.11 -4.73
N LEU A 4 0.61 9.82 -5.03
CA LEU A 4 -0.66 9.09 -4.95
C LEU A 4 -1.12 8.88 -3.50
N ILE A 5 -0.18 8.63 -2.59
CA ILE A 5 -0.46 8.25 -1.18
C ILE A 5 -0.25 9.44 -0.22
N ALA A 6 0.42 10.52 -0.64
CA ALA A 6 0.75 11.66 0.21
C ALA A 6 -0.25 12.83 0.14
N ASN A 7 -1.35 12.66 -0.60
CA ASN A 7 -2.49 13.55 -0.51
C ASN A 7 -3.46 12.92 0.50
N ASP A 8 -4.05 13.71 1.40
CA ASP A 8 -5.05 13.28 2.40
C ASP A 8 -6.38 12.81 1.74
N GLU A 9 -6.31 12.17 0.59
CA GLU A 9 -7.41 11.71 -0.25
C GLU A 9 -7.32 10.19 -0.42
N PRO A 10 -8.45 9.47 -0.45
CA PRO A 10 -8.46 8.04 -0.74
C PRO A 10 -7.85 7.72 -2.10
N LEU A 11 -7.16 6.58 -2.20
CA LEU A 11 -6.74 6.05 -3.49
C LEU A 11 -7.95 5.69 -4.35
N GLY A 12 -7.81 5.91 -5.65
CA GLY A 12 -8.80 5.46 -6.63
C GLY A 12 -9.00 3.93 -6.57
N PRO A 13 -10.18 3.42 -6.93
CA PRO A 13 -10.47 1.99 -6.86
C PRO A 13 -9.54 1.14 -7.75
N GLU A 14 -8.92 1.72 -8.77
CA GLU A 14 -7.96 1.05 -9.65
C GLU A 14 -6.66 0.60 -8.95
N TRP A 15 -6.34 1.19 -7.80
CA TRP A 15 -5.16 0.83 -7.00
C TRP A 15 -5.43 -0.31 -6.04
N LEU A 16 -6.68 -0.78 -5.94
CA LEU A 16 -7.09 -1.91 -5.10
C LEU A 16 -6.60 -1.78 -3.64
N ASP A 17 -6.59 -0.56 -3.12
CA ASP A 17 -6.12 -0.27 -1.77
C ASP A 17 -6.99 -0.94 -0.71
N HIS A 18 -6.36 -1.70 0.18
CA HIS A 18 -7.05 -2.35 1.29
C HIS A 18 -6.12 -2.60 2.48
N ALA A 19 -6.73 -2.75 3.65
CA ALA A 19 -5.99 -3.12 4.86
C ALA A 19 -5.59 -4.60 4.81
N LEU A 20 -4.34 -4.88 5.21
CA LEU A 20 -3.84 -6.23 5.40
C LEU A 20 -4.46 -6.86 6.67
N LYS A 21 -4.18 -8.14 6.90
CA LYS A 21 -4.75 -8.93 8.02
C LYS A 21 -3.64 -9.59 8.83
N GLY A 22 -3.98 -10.07 10.02
CA GLY A 22 -3.04 -10.78 10.91
C GLY A 22 -2.01 -9.83 11.50
N ASP A 23 -0.74 -10.24 11.49
CA ASP A 23 0.38 -9.44 12.02
C ASP A 23 0.60 -8.11 11.27
N TRP A 24 -0.03 -7.95 10.11
CA TRP A 24 0.03 -6.76 9.26
C TRP A 24 -1.28 -5.95 9.30
N ALA A 25 -2.14 -6.14 10.29
CA ALA A 25 -3.48 -5.51 10.32
C ALA A 25 -3.48 -3.97 10.41
N ASP A 26 -2.36 -3.38 10.83
CA ASP A 26 -2.10 -1.93 10.85
C ASP A 26 -1.53 -1.41 9.51
N HIS A 27 -1.22 -2.29 8.57
CA HIS A 27 -0.70 -1.95 7.25
C HIS A 27 -1.79 -1.99 6.18
N ARG A 28 -1.49 -1.34 5.06
CA ARG A 28 -2.28 -1.34 3.83
C ARG A 28 -1.42 -1.81 2.67
N GLU A 29 -2.06 -2.37 1.66
CA GLU A 29 -1.42 -2.64 0.38
C GLU A 29 -2.24 -2.06 -0.78
N CYS A 30 -1.53 -1.65 -1.83
CA CYS A 30 -2.14 -1.26 -3.09
C CYS A 30 -1.32 -1.76 -4.30
N HIS A 31 -1.99 -1.95 -5.42
CA HIS A 31 -1.38 -2.36 -6.69
C HIS A 31 -0.88 -1.14 -7.43
N ILE A 32 0.43 -1.03 -7.58
CA ILE A 32 1.08 0.09 -8.29
C ILE A 32 1.57 -0.28 -9.70
N GLY A 33 1.35 -1.54 -10.13
CA GLY A 33 1.56 -1.96 -11.51
C GLY A 33 1.45 -3.47 -11.70
N GLY A 34 0.33 -3.95 -12.26
CA GLY A 34 0.10 -5.38 -12.47
C GLY A 34 0.15 -6.16 -11.15
N ASP A 35 1.11 -7.08 -11.04
CA ASP A 35 1.36 -7.88 -9.82
C ASP A 35 2.25 -7.17 -8.79
N PHE A 36 2.71 -5.95 -9.09
CA PHE A 36 3.60 -5.18 -8.21
C PHE A 36 2.81 -4.39 -7.17
N LEU A 37 3.10 -4.68 -5.90
CA LEU A 37 2.43 -4.15 -4.72
C LEU A 37 3.32 -3.15 -3.98
N LEU A 38 2.66 -2.22 -3.30
CA LEU A 38 3.25 -1.35 -2.30
C LEU A 38 2.54 -1.56 -0.96
N VAL A 39 3.31 -1.97 0.05
CA VAL A 39 2.83 -2.07 1.44
C VAL A 39 3.26 -0.81 2.18
N TYR A 40 2.30 -0.16 2.81
CA TYR A 40 2.51 1.09 3.52
C TYR A 40 1.65 1.16 4.79
N GLN A 41 2.02 2.08 5.68
CA GLN A 41 1.30 2.40 6.89
C GLN A 41 0.98 3.90 6.90
N VAL A 42 -0.17 4.26 7.46
CA VAL A 42 -0.57 5.66 7.66
C VAL A 42 -0.56 5.95 9.16
N GLU A 43 0.28 6.90 9.57
CA GLU A 43 0.41 7.35 10.96
C GLU A 43 0.23 8.87 11.04
N GLY A 44 -0.96 9.32 11.46
CA GLY A 44 -1.29 10.74 11.47
C GLY A 44 -1.20 11.34 10.06
N ASN A 45 -0.32 12.33 9.87
CA ASN A 45 -0.04 12.95 8.56
C ASN A 45 1.19 12.34 7.85
N SER A 46 1.69 11.20 8.32
CA SER A 46 2.84 10.53 7.73
C SER A 46 2.42 9.24 7.04
N VAL A 47 3.06 8.98 5.90
CA VAL A 47 2.98 7.72 5.17
C VAL A 47 4.33 7.04 5.28
N ILE A 48 4.34 5.82 5.81
CA ILE A 48 5.54 5.01 5.96
C ILE A 48 5.49 3.94 4.88
N PHE A 49 6.43 3.97 3.94
CA PHE A 49 6.58 2.91 2.95
C PHE A 49 7.38 1.77 3.54
N VAL A 50 6.78 0.58 3.58
CA VAL A 50 7.32 -0.55 4.34
C VAL A 50 7.98 -1.57 3.43
N ARG A 51 7.29 -2.00 2.35
CA ARG A 51 7.83 -2.94 1.35
C ARG A 51 7.23 -2.65 -0.03
N ALA A 52 7.95 -3.02 -1.08
CA ALA A 52 7.45 -3.04 -2.44
C ALA A 52 8.01 -4.25 -3.19
N GLY A 53 7.18 -4.90 -3.98
CA GLY A 53 7.52 -6.16 -4.62
C GLY A 53 6.30 -6.82 -5.26
N THR A 54 6.54 -7.93 -5.95
CA THR A 54 5.47 -8.84 -6.41
C THR A 54 4.82 -9.58 -5.24
N HIS A 55 3.66 -10.20 -5.45
CA HIS A 55 3.02 -11.00 -4.40
C HIS A 55 3.96 -12.07 -3.83
N ALA A 56 4.70 -12.77 -4.71
CA ALA A 56 5.65 -13.79 -4.32
C ALA A 56 6.79 -13.23 -3.45
N GLU A 57 7.35 -12.07 -3.82
CA GLU A 57 8.43 -11.45 -3.02
C GLU A 57 7.97 -10.96 -1.65
N LEU A 58 6.67 -10.67 -1.49
CA LEU A 58 6.13 -10.11 -0.25
C LEU A 58 5.53 -11.16 0.68
N PHE A 59 4.93 -12.23 0.14
CA PHE A 59 4.08 -13.16 0.88
C PHE A 59 4.40 -14.65 0.70
N GLU A 60 5.37 -15.04 -0.15
CA GLU A 60 5.92 -16.41 -0.20
C GLU A 60 7.22 -16.59 0.59
#